data_AF-A0A1I8BCN3-F1
#
_entry.id   AF-A0A1I8BCN3-F1
#
_cell.length_a   1.000
_cell.length_b   1.000
_cell.length_c   1.000
_cell.angle_alpha   90.00
_cell.angle_beta   90.00
_cell.angle_gamma   90.00
#
_symmetry.space_group_name_H-M   'P 1'
#
loop_
_entity.id
_entity.type
_entity.pdbx_description
1 polymer ?
#
loop_
_entity_poly.entity_id
_entity_poly.type
_entity_poly.pdbx_seq_one_letter_code
_entity_poly.pdbx_strand_id
1 'polypeptide(L)'
;MKIVRYWLEKLFNCTFSVAIFNYFIFNPQVIKLLFNEEEINKLKFNTQISHLNYYNYNNENFLQFNSDYLVISIRLVIFDLNETNIDILFNLLLNERERIPEVTFRNYIEPNICNLILNVS
;
A
#
# COMPACT_ATOMS: atom_id res chain seq x y z
N MET A 1 -0.89 15.45 20.62
CA MET A 1 -1.20 14.51 19.51
C MET A 1 -2.41 13.59 19.74
N LYS A 2 -3.18 13.70 20.85
CA LYS A 2 -4.33 12.80 21.13
C LYS A 2 -5.44 12.82 20.05
N ILE A 3 -5.67 13.98 19.43
CA ILE A 3 -6.66 14.12 18.35
C ILE A 3 -6.25 13.31 17.12
N VAL A 4 -4.98 13.39 16.70
CA VAL A 4 -4.46 12.61 15.55
C VAL A 4 -4.56 11.12 15.82
N ARG A 5 -4.12 10.69 17.01
CA ARG A 5 -4.24 9.30 17.45
C ARG A 5 -5.69 8.81 17.39
N TYR A 6 -6.64 9.57 17.94
CA TYR A 6 -8.07 9.22 17.91
C TYR A 6 -8.61 9.03 16.50
N TRP A 7 -8.30 9.95 15.57
CA TRP A 7 -8.76 9.83 14.19
C TRP A 7 -8.12 8.67 13.44
N LEU A 8 -6.82 8.42 13.65
CA LEU A 8 -6.17 7.23 13.10
C LEU A 8 -6.83 5.97 13.65
N GLU A 9 -7.04 5.86 14.96
CA GLU A 9 -7.71 4.70 15.54
C GLU A 9 -9.11 4.46 14.94
N LYS A 10 -9.87 5.52 14.63
CA LYS A 10 -11.14 5.38 13.91
C LYS A 10 -10.96 4.93 12.47
N LEU A 11 -10.02 5.51 11.72
CA LEU A 11 -9.73 5.11 10.35
C LEU A 11 -9.33 3.63 10.25
N PHE A 12 -8.49 3.16 11.17
CA PHE A 12 -8.00 1.78 11.23
C PHE A 12 -9.05 0.77 11.77
N ASN A 13 -10.20 1.23 12.27
CA ASN A 13 -11.32 0.36 12.63
C ASN A 13 -12.44 0.36 11.57
N CYS A 14 -12.23 1.05 10.44
CA CYS A 14 -13.17 1.08 9.33
C CYS A 14 -12.78 0.09 8.23
N THR A 15 -13.77 -0.25 7.40
CA THR A 15 -13.56 -0.93 6.12
C THR A 15 -14.08 -0.04 5.01
N PHE A 16 -13.23 0.19 4.00
CA PHE A 16 -13.55 1.06 2.87
C PHE A 16 -13.76 0.21 1.61
N SER A 17 -14.76 0.54 0.81
CA SER A 17 -14.93 -0.10 -0.51
C SER A 17 -13.79 0.29 -1.45
N VAL A 18 -13.38 1.56 -1.41
CA VAL A 18 -12.29 2.09 -2.24
C VAL A 18 -11.42 3.03 -1.42
N ALA A 19 -10.10 2.85 -1.50
CA ALA A 19 -9.11 3.80 -1.01
C ALA A 19 -8.19 4.23 -2.16
N ILE A 20 -7.91 5.53 -2.25
CA ILE A 20 -7.06 6.09 -3.31
C ILE A 20 -5.91 6.86 -2.66
N PHE A 21 -4.69 6.40 -2.92
CA PHE A 21 -3.46 6.96 -2.38
C PHE A 21 -2.73 7.72 -3.49
N ASN A 22 -3.02 9.02 -3.63
CA ASN A 22 -2.56 9.82 -4.77
C ASN A 22 -1.22 10.54 -4.54
N TYR A 23 -0.88 10.93 -3.31
CA TYR A 23 0.31 11.76 -3.05
C TYR A 23 0.93 11.56 -1.66
N PHE A 24 0.15 11.24 -0.63
CA PHE A 24 0.67 11.04 0.72
C PHE A 24 0.07 9.77 1.32
N ILE A 25 0.96 8.95 1.86
CA ILE A 25 0.60 7.87 2.79
C ILE A 25 0.98 8.30 4.21
N PHE A 26 0.27 7.77 5.20
CA PHE A 26 0.61 7.95 6.60
C PHE A 26 2.04 7.47 6.85
N ASN A 27 2.90 8.36 7.36
CA ASN A 27 4.26 7.99 7.71
C ASN A 27 4.22 6.91 8.83
N PRO A 28 4.74 5.69 8.59
CA PRO A 28 4.76 4.62 9.58
C PRO A 28 5.47 5.01 10.88
N GLN A 29 6.49 5.86 10.83
CA GLN A 29 7.17 6.37 12.02
C GLN A 29 6.24 7.22 12.87
N VAL A 30 5.35 8.01 12.26
CA VAL A 30 4.34 8.78 13.01
C VAL A 30 3.35 7.84 13.69
N ILE A 31 2.95 6.75 13.04
CA ILE A 31 2.09 5.74 13.65
C ILE A 31 2.80 5.11 14.87
N LYS A 32 4.07 4.73 14.72
CA LYS A 32 4.91 4.17 15.80
C LYS A 32 5.10 5.13 16.99
N LEU A 33 5.06 6.44 16.77
CA LEU A 33 5.13 7.44 17.84
C LEU A 33 3.79 7.64 18.56
N LEU A 34 2.67 7.30 17.92
CA LEU A 34 1.32 7.56 18.43
C LEU A 34 0.70 6.37 19.18
N PHE A 35 1.16 5.16 18.88
CA PHE A 35 0.61 3.90 19.39
C PHE A 35 1.72 3.07 20.04
N ASN A 36 1.38 2.29 21.07
CA ASN A 36 2.34 1.33 21.64
C ASN A 36 2.42 0.05 20.76
N GLU A 37 3.41 -0.82 21.00
CA GLU A 37 3.63 -2.02 20.18
C GLU A 37 2.41 -2.96 20.12
N GLU A 38 1.70 -3.13 21.22
CA GLU A 38 0.50 -3.98 21.28
C GLU A 38 -0.65 -3.40 20.43
N GLU A 39 -0.84 -2.08 20.47
CA GLU A 39 -1.82 -1.36 19.67
C GLU A 39 -1.46 -1.41 18.18
N ILE A 40 -0.20 -1.18 17.82
CA ILE A 40 0.30 -1.17 16.44
C ILE A 40 -0.04 -2.46 15.71
N ASN A 41 0.16 -3.61 16.37
CA ASN A 41 -0.11 -4.91 15.75
C ASN A 41 -1.59 -5.14 15.40
N LYS A 42 -2.50 -4.42 16.07
CA LYS A 42 -3.95 -4.49 15.84
C LYS A 42 -4.42 -3.49 14.78
N LEU A 43 -3.60 -2.50 14.42
CA LEU A 43 -3.95 -1.49 13.43
C LEU A 43 -3.99 -2.13 12.03
N LYS A 44 -5.19 -2.20 11.43
CA LYS A 44 -5.38 -2.61 10.03
C LYS A 44 -6.23 -1.60 9.26
N PHE A 45 -5.69 -1.08 8.16
CA PHE A 45 -6.43 -0.23 7.25
C PHE A 45 -7.10 -1.11 6.20
N ASN A 46 -8.39 -1.41 6.39
CA ASN A 46 -9.10 -2.40 5.58
C ASN A 46 -9.75 -1.76 4.35
N THR A 47 -9.45 -2.32 3.18
CA THR A 47 -9.99 -1.87 1.89
C THR A 47 -10.43 -3.04 1.04
N GLN A 48 -11.48 -2.87 0.24
CA GLN A 48 -11.79 -3.83 -0.81
C GLN A 48 -10.90 -3.58 -2.02
N ILE A 49 -10.90 -2.34 -2.51
CA ILE A 49 -10.09 -1.91 -3.64
C ILE A 49 -9.14 -0.79 -3.19
N SER A 50 -7.85 -0.96 -3.46
CA SER A 50 -6.84 0.06 -3.19
C SER A 50 -6.22 0.55 -4.48
N HIS A 51 -6.23 1.85 -4.69
CA HIS A 51 -5.59 2.52 -5.81
C HIS A 51 -4.29 3.17 -5.34
N LEU A 52 -3.17 2.67 -5.84
CA LEU A 52 -1.84 3.16 -5.51
C LEU A 52 -1.31 3.98 -6.67
N ASN A 53 -0.97 5.23 -6.39
CA ASN A 53 -0.32 6.08 -7.35
C ASN A 53 1.13 6.37 -6.93
N TYR A 54 2.09 5.93 -7.74
CA TYR A 54 3.52 5.98 -7.43
C TYR A 54 4.22 7.23 -7.98
N TYR A 55 3.54 8.38 -8.02
CA TYR A 55 4.18 9.64 -8.45
C TYR A 55 5.16 10.24 -7.42
N ASN A 56 5.30 9.68 -6.22
CA ASN A 56 6.03 10.32 -5.12
C ASN A 56 7.41 9.69 -4.84
N TYR A 57 8.37 10.53 -4.43
CA TYR A 57 9.78 10.18 -4.14
C TYR A 57 9.99 9.42 -2.82
N ASN A 58 8.96 9.26 -1.98
CA ASN A 58 9.06 8.68 -0.63
C ASN A 58 8.52 7.23 -0.57
N ASN A 59 8.98 6.40 -1.50
CA ASN A 59 8.46 5.05 -1.72
C ASN A 59 8.67 4.09 -0.53
N GLU A 60 9.69 4.31 0.31
CA GLU A 60 9.97 3.43 1.44
C GLU A 60 8.86 3.46 2.50
N ASN A 61 8.43 4.66 2.91
CA ASN A 61 7.32 4.82 3.87
C ASN A 61 6.01 4.26 3.33
N PHE A 62 5.82 4.39 2.02
CA PHE A 62 4.67 3.87 1.31
C PHE A 62 4.64 2.34 1.34
N LEU A 63 5.76 1.70 1.00
CA LEU A 63 5.90 0.25 1.07
C LEU A 63 5.70 -0.28 2.48
N GLN A 64 6.35 0.36 3.45
CA GLN A 64 6.26 -0.04 4.84
C GLN A 64 4.82 0.09 5.36
N PHE A 65 4.11 1.18 5.01
CA PHE A 65 2.71 1.31 5.37
C PHE A 65 1.85 0.21 4.75
N ASN A 66 2.06 -0.08 3.46
CA ASN A 66 1.31 -1.13 2.79
C ASN A 66 1.56 -2.49 3.45
N SER A 67 2.81 -2.83 3.74
CA SER A 67 3.16 -4.09 4.39
C SER A 67 2.60 -4.18 5.82
N ASP A 68 2.77 -3.15 6.65
CA ASP A 68 2.39 -3.23 8.06
C ASP A 68 0.87 -3.12 8.29
N TYR A 69 0.21 -2.25 7.53
CA TYR A 69 -1.08 -1.70 7.89
C TYR A 69 -2.19 -1.98 6.87
N LEU A 70 -1.88 -1.99 5.57
CA LEU A 70 -2.91 -2.11 4.54
C LEU A 70 -3.40 -3.55 4.38
N VAL A 71 -4.71 -3.74 4.43
CA VAL A 71 -5.37 -5.02 4.13
C VAL A 71 -6.29 -4.83 2.93
N ILE A 72 -6.14 -5.69 1.91
CA ILE A 72 -6.87 -5.61 0.64
C ILE A 72 -7.64 -6.91 0.45
N SER A 73 -8.97 -6.83 0.34
CA SER A 73 -9.81 -8.02 0.21
C SER A 73 -10.25 -8.36 -1.22
N ILE A 74 -10.07 -7.44 -2.18
CA ILE A 74 -10.45 -7.69 -3.58
C ILE A 74 -9.29 -7.40 -4.52
N ARG A 75 -8.87 -6.13 -4.64
CA ARG A 75 -7.96 -5.75 -5.73
C ARG A 75 -7.05 -4.58 -5.37
N LEU A 76 -5.81 -4.68 -5.79
CA LEU A 76 -4.86 -3.59 -5.85
C LEU A 76 -4.76 -3.06 -7.27
N VAL A 77 -4.99 -1.77 -7.46
CA VAL A 77 -4.84 -1.08 -8.75
C VAL A 77 -3.67 -0.13 -8.66
N ILE A 78 -2.69 -0.30 -9.53
CA ILE A 78 -1.49 0.53 -9.52
C ILE A 78 -1.46 1.41 -10.76
N PHE A 79 -1.24 2.69 -10.54
CA PHE A 79 -1.20 3.73 -11.56
C PHE A 79 0.23 4.23 -11.74
N ASP A 80 0.54 4.54 -13.00
CA ASP A 80 1.64 5.44 -13.37
C ASP A 80 3.01 4.99 -12.81
N LEU A 81 3.32 3.72 -13.01
CA LEU A 81 4.62 3.12 -12.67
C LEU A 81 5.72 3.66 -13.58
N ASN A 82 6.73 4.28 -12.99
CA ASN A 82 7.97 4.65 -13.65
C ASN A 82 9.09 3.62 -13.31
N GLU A 83 10.18 3.63 -14.08
CA GLU A 83 11.31 2.70 -13.90
C GLU A 83 11.90 2.75 -12.49
N THR A 84 11.92 3.92 -11.84
CA THR A 84 12.50 4.08 -10.49
C THR A 84 11.72 3.34 -9.41
N ASN A 85 10.46 2.97 -9.67
CA ASN A 85 9.56 2.35 -8.69
C ASN A 85 9.31 0.86 -8.96
N ILE A 86 9.98 0.30 -9.97
CA ILE A 86 9.80 -1.07 -10.43
C ILE A 86 10.23 -2.10 -9.37
N ASP A 87 11.39 -1.92 -8.74
CA ASP A 87 11.93 -2.86 -7.75
C ASP A 87 11.09 -2.89 -6.48
N ILE A 88 10.57 -1.71 -6.11
CA ILE A 88 9.68 -1.48 -4.98
C ILE A 88 8.37 -2.21 -5.20
N LEU A 89 7.81 -2.09 -6.40
CA LEU A 89 6.66 -2.87 -6.81
C LEU A 89 6.95 -4.38 -6.76
N PHE A 90 8.05 -4.83 -7.35
CA PHE A 90 8.41 -6.25 -7.36
C PHE A 90 8.54 -6.81 -5.96
N ASN A 91 9.19 -6.09 -5.04
CA ASN A 91 9.29 -6.50 -3.65
C ASN A 91 7.92 -6.61 -2.97
N LEU A 92 7.00 -5.68 -3.24
CA LEU A 92 5.65 -5.78 -2.71
C LEU A 92 4.90 -6.98 -3.30
N LEU A 93 4.99 -7.20 -4.61
CA LEU A 93 4.29 -8.30 -5.27
C LEU A 93 4.87 -9.68 -4.91
N LEU A 94 6.19 -9.80 -4.78
CA LEU A 94 6.85 -11.07 -4.46
C LEU A 94 6.64 -11.44 -2.98
N ASN A 95 6.72 -10.48 -2.07
CA ASN A 95 6.63 -10.76 -0.63
C ASN A 95 5.19 -10.81 -0.11
N GLU A 96 4.24 -10.13 -0.77
CA GLU A 96 2.86 -9.97 -0.27
C GLU A 96 1.82 -10.63 -1.19
N ARG A 97 2.24 -11.49 -2.14
CA ARG A 97 1.35 -12.11 -3.14
C ARG A 97 0.15 -12.81 -2.51
N GLU A 98 0.37 -13.54 -1.41
CA GLU A 98 -0.69 -14.28 -0.73
C GLU A 98 -1.72 -13.37 -0.06
N ARG A 99 -1.36 -12.11 0.21
CA ARG A 99 -2.21 -11.13 0.89
C ARG A 99 -3.05 -10.30 -0.08
N ILE A 100 -2.69 -10.24 -1.36
CA ILE A 100 -3.34 -9.38 -2.35
C ILE A 100 -4.04 -10.26 -3.39
N PRO A 101 -5.38 -10.39 -3.35
CA PRO A 101 -6.09 -11.35 -4.18
C PRO A 101 -5.94 -11.09 -5.69
N GLU A 102 -5.94 -9.83 -6.10
CA GLU A 102 -5.78 -9.43 -7.49
C GLU A 102 -4.96 -8.14 -7.59
N VAL A 103 -4.07 -8.07 -8.59
CA VAL A 103 -3.29 -6.87 -8.91
C VAL A 103 -3.57 -6.47 -10.35
N THR A 104 -3.90 -5.20 -10.56
CA THR A 104 -4.13 -4.62 -11.89
C THR A 104 -3.25 -3.39 -12.08
N PHE A 105 -2.75 -3.22 -13.28
CA PHE A 105 -1.95 -2.07 -13.67
C PHE A 105 -2.73 -1.16 -14.61
N ARG A 106 -2.67 0.16 -14.40
CA ARG A 106 -3.32 1.17 -15.25
C ARG A 106 -2.31 2.20 -15.71
N ASN A 107 -2.45 2.68 -16.95
CA ASN A 107 -1.56 3.66 -17.60
C ASN A 107 -0.09 3.21 -17.67
N TYR A 108 0.12 2.00 -18.20
CA TYR A 108 1.45 1.44 -18.35
C TYR A 108 2.10 1.88 -19.66
N ILE A 109 3.33 2.38 -19.60
CA ILE A 109 4.10 2.79 -20.79
C ILE A 109 5.18 1.77 -21.17
N GLU A 110 5.51 0.78 -20.33
CA GLU A 110 6.67 -0.10 -20.54
C GLU A 110 6.34 -1.59 -20.76
N PRO A 111 6.67 -2.17 -21.94
CA PRO A 111 6.52 -3.60 -22.24
C PRO A 111 7.36 -4.55 -21.36
N ASN A 112 8.43 -4.05 -20.74
CA ASN A 112 9.42 -4.88 -20.01
C ASN A 112 8.84 -5.55 -18.76
N ILE A 113 7.85 -4.93 -18.10
CA ILE A 113 7.24 -5.51 -16.89
C ILE A 113 6.27 -6.63 -17.23
N CYS A 114 5.56 -6.56 -18.36
CA CYS A 114 4.76 -7.69 -18.83
C CYS A 114 5.63 -8.94 -19.04
N ASN A 115 6.84 -8.77 -19.60
CA ASN A 115 7.79 -9.86 -19.77
C ASN A 115 8.31 -10.41 -18.43
N LEU A 116 8.47 -9.58 -17.41
CA LEU A 116 8.88 -10.02 -16.07
C LEU A 116 7.75 -10.74 -15.33
N ILE A 117 6.50 -10.28 -15.42
CA ILE A 117 5.34 -10.96 -14.82
C ILE A 117 5.12 -12.34 -15.46
N LEU A 118 5.33 -12.46 -16.78
CA LEU A 118 5.20 -13.71 -17.54
C LEU A 118 6.36 -14.70 -17.30
N ASN A 119 7.53 -14.25 -16.82
CA ASN A 119 8.70 -15.10 -16.56
C ASN A 119 8.78 -15.63 -15.12
N VAL A 120 7.89 -15.18 -14.22
CA VAL A 120 7.84 -15.61 -12.81
C VAL A 120 6.64 -16.55 -12.55
N SER A 121 5.83 -16.83 -13.58
CA SER A 121 4.72 -17.80 -13.60
C SER A 121 5.15 -19.12 -14.21
#